data_AF-A0A173G7W4-F1
#
_entry.id   AF-A0A173G7W4-F1
#
_cell.length_a   1.000
_cell.length_b   1.000
_cell.length_c   1.000
_cell.angle_alpha   90.00
_cell.angle_beta   90.00
_cell.angle_gamma   90.00
#
_symmetry.space_group_name_H-M   'P 1'
#
loop_
_entity.id
_entity.type
_entity.pdbx_description
1 polymer ?
#
loop_
_entity_poly.entity_id
_entity_poly.type
_entity_poly.pdbx_seq_one_letter_code
_entity_poly.pdbx_strand_id
1 'polypeptide(L)'
;MKGLFVCSLAIIGVVVGLPEEGEQKFFNGPDVGHGDLAPVPGSAGQGVAPPATCKHWCRAPRGQAYCCEGVQEPEGPVGIKPGNCPRVRNVCPPVRTFSPPNPCSNDYRCFGSNKCCYDVCLKEHVCKPPSYFF
;
A
#
# COMPACT_ATOMS: atom_id res chain seq x y z
N MET A 1 18.77 -14.20 -59.82
CA MET A 1 17.65 -14.06 -60.78
C MET A 1 16.72 -12.99 -60.20
N LYS A 2 16.87 -11.72 -60.63
CA LYS A 2 15.91 -10.91 -61.44
C LYS A 2 14.59 -10.66 -60.69
N GLY A 3 14.04 -9.46 -60.43
CA GLY A 3 14.30 -8.06 -60.84
C GLY A 3 13.47 -7.14 -59.90
N LEU A 4 13.86 -5.90 -59.61
CA LEU A 4 13.64 -4.66 -60.38
C LEU A 4 12.19 -4.42 -60.83
N PHE A 5 11.48 -3.54 -60.10
CA PHE A 5 10.43 -2.66 -60.64
C PHE A 5 10.72 -1.24 -60.14
N VAL A 6 10.86 -0.33 -61.10
CA VAL A 6 11.17 1.10 -60.96
C VAL A 6 9.89 1.90 -61.21
N CYS A 7 9.89 3.18 -60.80
CA CYS A 7 8.94 4.28 -61.07
C CYS A 7 7.87 4.44 -59.97
N SER A 8 7.69 5.61 -59.34
CA SER A 8 7.83 6.96 -59.88
C SER A 8 8.24 7.99 -58.82
N LEU A 9 8.91 9.02 -59.30
CA LEU A 9 9.49 10.19 -58.65
C LEU A 9 8.46 11.15 -58.03
N ALA A 10 9.01 12.15 -57.31
CA ALA A 10 8.45 13.47 -56.94
C ALA A 10 7.92 13.52 -55.47
N ILE A 11 8.23 14.44 -54.55
CA ILE A 11 8.83 15.78 -54.54
C ILE A 11 9.32 16.12 -53.11
N ILE A 12 10.52 16.70 -53.03
CA ILE A 12 10.97 17.85 -52.21
C ILE A 12 10.25 18.09 -50.86
N GLY A 13 11.06 18.04 -49.79
CA GLY A 13 11.16 19.01 -48.68
C GLY A 13 9.91 19.72 -48.14
N VAL A 14 9.80 19.72 -46.81
CA VAL A 14 9.68 20.92 -45.93
C VAL A 14 9.05 20.49 -44.59
N VAL A 15 9.78 20.77 -43.51
CA VAL A 15 9.31 20.78 -42.12
C VAL A 15 8.58 22.09 -41.83
N VAL A 16 7.34 22.01 -41.33
CA VAL A 16 6.56 23.05 -40.63
C VAL A 16 5.48 22.30 -39.83
N GLY A 17 5.19 22.51 -38.55
CA GLY A 17 5.66 23.42 -37.52
C GLY A 17 4.50 23.75 -36.56
N LEU A 18 4.68 23.43 -35.27
CA LEU A 18 4.05 24.03 -34.05
C LEU A 18 2.56 23.70 -33.73
N PRO A 19 2.04 24.08 -32.54
CA PRO A 19 2.38 23.62 -31.18
C PRO A 19 1.10 23.19 -30.40
N GLU A 20 1.22 22.52 -29.24
CA GLU A 20 0.17 22.57 -28.21
C GLU A 20 0.76 23.14 -26.93
N GLU A 21 0.32 24.36 -26.65
CA GLU A 21 0.50 25.14 -25.43
C GLU A 21 0.03 24.44 -24.14
N GLY A 22 0.91 24.47 -23.14
CA GLY A 22 0.59 24.09 -21.76
C GLY A 22 1.72 24.58 -20.84
N GLU A 23 1.67 25.88 -20.53
CA GLU A 23 2.67 26.65 -19.78
C GLU A 23 3.19 25.98 -18.50
N GLN A 24 4.50 25.69 -18.50
CA GLN A 24 5.31 25.59 -17.29
C GLN A 24 5.61 27.01 -16.79
N LYS A 25 5.01 27.42 -15.68
CA LYS A 25 5.41 28.63 -14.96
C LYS A 25 6.44 28.27 -13.89
N PHE A 26 7.69 28.55 -14.22
CA PHE A 26 8.87 28.42 -13.38
C PHE A 26 9.16 29.81 -12.73
N PHE A 27 9.08 29.87 -11.39
CA PHE A 27 9.92 30.65 -10.43
C PHE A 27 9.60 32.13 -10.11
N ASN A 28 9.45 32.47 -8.80
CA ASN A 28 10.37 33.33 -7.98
C ASN A 28 9.77 33.87 -6.63
N GLY A 29 10.38 33.49 -5.48
CA GLY A 29 10.65 34.25 -4.21
C GLY A 29 9.53 34.54 -3.17
N PRO A 30 9.81 34.76 -1.85
CA PRO A 30 11.12 34.91 -1.16
C PRO A 30 11.42 33.95 0.04
N ASP A 31 12.71 33.60 0.13
CA ASP A 31 13.64 33.41 1.26
C ASP A 31 13.21 33.49 2.75
N VAL A 32 13.34 32.37 3.49
CA VAL A 32 13.99 32.17 4.83
C VAL A 32 13.86 30.68 5.22
N GLY A 33 14.83 29.88 5.67
CA GLY A 33 16.25 30.02 6.02
C GLY A 33 16.86 28.64 6.37
N HIS A 34 18.15 28.50 6.04
CA HIS A 34 19.25 27.72 6.65
C HIS A 34 19.09 26.25 7.08
N GLY A 35 19.91 25.39 6.46
CA GLY A 35 20.21 24.02 6.90
C GLY A 35 21.14 23.29 5.93
N ASP A 36 22.39 23.73 5.84
CA ASP A 36 23.47 23.12 5.05
C ASP A 36 23.77 21.69 5.48
N LEU A 37 23.55 20.70 4.60
CA LEU A 37 24.31 19.46 4.55
C LEU A 37 24.52 19.05 3.08
N ALA A 38 25.78 19.03 2.66
CA ALA A 38 26.22 18.65 1.33
C ALA A 38 25.77 17.23 0.92
N PRO A 39 25.54 16.98 -0.39
CA PRO A 39 25.18 15.64 -0.87
C PRO A 39 26.39 14.71 -0.80
N VAL A 40 26.29 13.67 0.02
CA VAL A 40 27.16 12.50 -0.06
C VAL A 40 26.85 11.71 -1.35
N PRO A 41 27.85 11.30 -2.14
CA PRO A 41 27.63 10.37 -3.25
C PRO A 41 27.53 8.95 -2.70
N GLY A 42 26.32 8.57 -2.28
CA GLY A 42 26.02 7.24 -1.74
C GLY A 42 24.79 6.66 -2.41
N SER A 43 25.01 5.83 -3.42
CA SER A 43 24.08 4.89 -4.06
C SER A 43 22.67 4.82 -3.46
N ALA A 44 21.75 5.66 -3.97
CA ALA A 44 20.33 5.35 -3.90
C ALA A 44 20.08 4.21 -4.88
N GLY A 45 20.19 2.97 -4.39
CA GLY A 45 19.67 1.82 -5.11
C GLY A 45 18.23 2.13 -5.50
N GLN A 46 17.96 2.09 -6.81
CA GLN A 46 16.62 2.17 -7.36
C GLN A 46 15.88 0.89 -6.98
N GLY A 47 15.48 0.79 -5.72
CA GLY A 47 14.43 -0.11 -5.31
C GLY A 47 13.15 0.47 -5.88
N VAL A 48 12.65 -0.10 -6.98
CA VAL A 48 11.26 0.10 -7.38
C VAL A 48 10.43 -0.27 -6.15
N ALA A 49 9.86 0.72 -5.47
CA ALA A 49 8.89 0.45 -4.43
C ALA A 49 7.78 -0.34 -5.14
N PRO A 50 7.50 -1.60 -4.74
CA PRO A 50 6.36 -2.29 -5.28
C PRO A 50 5.14 -1.37 -5.08
N PRO A 51 4.17 -1.34 -6.02
CA PRO A 51 2.94 -0.59 -5.80
C PRO A 51 2.46 -0.97 -4.41
N ALA A 52 2.12 0.03 -3.59
CA ALA A 52 1.66 -0.23 -2.23
C ALA A 52 0.32 -0.96 -2.32
N THR A 53 0.38 -2.28 -2.50
CA THR A 53 -0.77 -3.20 -2.56
C THR A 53 -1.47 -3.28 -1.22
N CYS A 54 -0.85 -2.69 -0.18
CA CYS A 54 -1.36 -2.63 1.15
C CYS A 54 -2.16 -1.36 1.43
N LYS A 55 -3.41 -1.55 1.79
CA LYS A 55 -4.33 -0.50 2.22
C LYS A 55 -4.24 -0.25 3.71
N HIS A 56 -4.15 -1.30 4.54
CA HIS A 56 -3.97 -1.17 5.99
C HIS A 56 -2.83 -2.01 6.53
N TRP A 57 -2.01 -1.36 7.35
CA TRP A 57 -0.87 -1.94 8.04
C TRP A 57 -1.21 -2.25 9.48
N CYS A 58 -1.03 -3.51 9.88
CA CYS A 58 -1.21 -3.97 11.24
C CYS A 58 0.15 -4.18 11.91
N ARG A 59 0.19 -4.12 13.24
CA ARG A 59 1.41 -4.34 14.03
C ARG A 59 1.29 -5.62 14.86
N ALA A 60 2.20 -6.56 14.66
CA ALA A 60 2.34 -7.71 15.54
C ALA A 60 2.82 -7.26 16.94
N PRO A 61 2.63 -8.07 18.00
CA PRO A 61 3.09 -7.75 19.36
C PRO A 61 4.61 -7.53 19.48
N ARG A 62 5.39 -8.01 18.52
CA ARG A 62 6.85 -7.79 18.41
C ARG A 62 7.22 -6.48 17.70
N GLY A 63 6.24 -5.65 17.34
CA GLY A 63 6.44 -4.40 16.60
C GLY A 63 6.59 -4.56 15.09
N GLN A 64 6.61 -5.80 14.57
CA GLN A 64 6.68 -6.04 13.13
C GLN A 64 5.39 -5.58 12.45
N ALA A 65 5.52 -4.64 11.51
CA ALA A 65 4.43 -4.24 10.63
C ALA A 65 4.25 -5.28 9.52
N TYR A 66 2.99 -5.59 9.21
CA TYR A 66 2.63 -6.44 8.09
C TYR A 66 1.34 -5.95 7.45
N CYS A 67 1.13 -6.30 6.19
CA CYS A 67 -0.07 -5.93 5.49
C CYS A 67 -1.25 -6.81 5.93
N CYS A 68 -2.32 -6.20 6.43
CA CYS A 68 -3.52 -6.91 6.88
C CYS A 68 -4.77 -6.58 6.07
N GLU A 69 -4.71 -5.60 5.17
CA GLU A 69 -5.77 -5.31 4.20
C GLU A 69 -5.15 -4.87 2.89
N GLY A 70 -5.52 -5.52 1.79
CA GLY A 70 -5.08 -5.15 0.45
C GLY A 70 -5.95 -4.06 -0.18
N VAL A 71 -5.45 -3.39 -1.21
CA VAL A 71 -6.20 -2.38 -1.99
C VAL A 71 -7.41 -2.95 -2.75
N GLN A 72 -7.51 -4.27 -2.86
CA GLN A 72 -8.61 -4.97 -3.53
C GLN A 72 -9.81 -5.20 -2.58
N GLU A 73 -9.62 -5.03 -1.27
CA GLU A 73 -10.71 -5.22 -0.31
C GLU A 73 -11.67 -4.01 -0.30
N PRO A 74 -12.99 -4.24 -0.17
CA PRO A 74 -13.99 -3.17 -0.14
C PRO A 74 -13.73 -2.13 0.94
N GLU A 75 -14.03 -0.87 0.67
CA GLU A 75 -13.95 0.19 1.67
C GLU A 75 -14.91 -0.05 2.83
N GLY A 76 -14.46 0.27 4.05
CA GLY A 76 -15.26 0.04 5.25
C GLY A 76 -14.95 1.10 6.32
N PRO A 77 -15.86 1.29 7.28
CA PRO A 77 -15.59 2.19 8.40
C PRO A 77 -14.37 1.69 9.17
N VAL A 78 -13.52 2.64 9.58
CA VAL A 78 -12.36 2.39 10.42
C VAL A 78 -12.63 2.97 11.80
N GLY A 79 -12.39 2.20 12.84
CA GLY A 79 -12.54 2.67 14.20
C GLY A 79 -12.23 1.59 15.23
N ILE A 80 -12.43 1.95 16.50
CA ILE A 80 -12.22 1.08 17.65
C ILE A 80 -13.55 0.88 18.37
N LYS A 81 -13.84 -0.36 18.73
CA LYS A 81 -15.03 -0.74 19.51
C LYS A 81 -14.72 -0.84 21.00
N PRO A 82 -15.73 -0.67 21.88
CA PRO A 82 -15.56 -0.84 23.32
C PRO A 82 -15.01 -2.21 23.72
N GLY A 83 -14.36 -2.26 24.88
CA GLY A 83 -13.69 -3.46 25.39
C GLY A 83 -12.26 -3.62 24.86
N ASN A 84 -11.58 -4.65 25.34
CA ASN A 84 -10.17 -4.93 25.03
C ASN A 84 -10.03 -6.24 24.24
N CYS A 85 -8.89 -6.40 23.58
CA CYS A 85 -8.54 -7.70 23.04
C CYS A 85 -8.36 -8.71 24.19
N PRO A 86 -8.84 -9.96 24.02
CA PRO A 86 -8.63 -10.98 25.02
C PRO A 86 -7.14 -11.25 25.21
N ARG A 87 -6.77 -11.69 26.42
CA ARG A 87 -5.40 -12.10 26.73
C ARG A 87 -4.91 -13.10 25.67
N VAL A 88 -3.69 -12.86 25.18
CA VAL A 88 -3.01 -13.76 24.25
C VAL A 88 -2.92 -15.15 24.87
N ARG A 89 -3.45 -16.15 24.18
CA ARG A 89 -3.36 -17.56 24.60
C ARG A 89 -1.97 -18.06 24.27
N ASN A 90 -1.34 -18.76 25.21
CA ASN A 90 -0.04 -19.41 25.05
C ASN A 90 -0.12 -20.77 24.36
N VAL A 91 -1.31 -21.38 24.32
CA VAL A 91 -1.56 -22.68 23.67
C VAL A 91 -2.62 -22.51 22.59
N CYS A 92 -2.33 -23.05 21.41
CA CYS A 92 -3.26 -23.06 20.29
C CYS A 92 -4.29 -24.17 20.47
N PRO A 93 -5.59 -23.86 20.45
CA PRO A 93 -6.61 -24.89 20.57
C PRO A 93 -6.48 -25.87 19.38
N PRO A 94 -6.79 -27.16 19.59
CA PRO A 94 -6.88 -28.10 18.48
C PRO A 94 -7.92 -27.56 17.48
N VAL A 95 -7.60 -27.64 16.19
CA VAL A 95 -8.45 -27.10 15.11
C VAL A 95 -9.78 -27.87 15.11
N ARG A 96 -10.80 -27.33 15.79
CA ARG A 96 -12.17 -27.86 15.78
C ARG A 96 -12.93 -27.10 14.70
N THR A 97 -12.82 -27.53 13.45
CA THR A 97 -13.27 -26.74 12.31
C THR A 97 -14.77 -26.92 12.04
N PHE A 98 -15.52 -25.82 12.15
CA PHE A 98 -16.72 -25.58 11.32
C PHE A 98 -16.52 -24.38 10.38
N SER A 99 -15.62 -23.43 10.69
CA SER A 99 -15.16 -22.36 9.80
C SER A 99 -13.85 -21.73 10.34
N PRO A 100 -12.91 -21.29 9.48
CA PRO A 100 -11.74 -20.54 9.93
C PRO A 100 -12.11 -19.17 10.54
N PRO A 101 -11.27 -18.61 11.44
CA PRO A 101 -11.44 -17.23 11.92
C PRO A 101 -11.36 -16.21 10.79
N ASN A 102 -12.11 -15.11 10.90
CA ASN A 102 -12.09 -14.05 9.90
C ASN A 102 -10.91 -13.09 10.13
N PRO A 103 -10.02 -12.90 9.15
CA PRO A 103 -8.98 -11.88 9.21
C PRO A 103 -9.59 -10.48 9.21
N CYS A 104 -8.87 -9.52 9.79
CA CYS A 104 -9.33 -8.15 9.91
C CYS A 104 -8.17 -7.16 10.00
N SER A 105 -8.47 -5.90 9.68
CA SER A 105 -7.55 -4.77 9.81
C SER A 105 -7.90 -3.80 10.94
N ASN A 106 -9.19 -3.74 11.32
CA ASN A 106 -9.70 -2.87 12.38
C ASN A 106 -11.02 -3.43 12.97
N ASP A 107 -11.47 -2.91 14.12
CA ASP A 107 -12.62 -3.47 14.85
C ASP A 107 -13.94 -3.43 14.06
N TYR A 108 -14.10 -2.47 13.14
CA TYR A 108 -15.31 -2.33 12.33
C TYR A 108 -15.36 -3.29 11.13
N ARG A 109 -14.26 -3.97 10.81
CA ARG A 109 -14.28 -5.16 9.93
C ARG A 109 -14.96 -6.37 10.58
N CYS A 110 -15.03 -6.39 11.90
CA CYS A 110 -15.61 -7.49 12.65
C CYS A 110 -17.10 -7.26 12.92
N PHE A 111 -17.89 -8.33 12.87
CA PHE A 111 -19.32 -8.27 13.14
C PHE A 111 -19.64 -7.98 14.62
N GLY A 112 -20.72 -7.22 14.88
CA GLY A 112 -21.21 -6.96 16.23
C GLY A 112 -20.19 -6.25 17.12
N SER A 113 -19.98 -6.76 18.33
CA SER A 113 -19.01 -6.24 19.31
C SER A 113 -17.61 -6.86 19.20
N ASN A 114 -17.38 -7.72 18.21
CA ASN A 114 -16.08 -8.36 18.04
C ASN A 114 -15.00 -7.31 17.72
N LYS A 115 -13.81 -7.57 18.24
CA LYS A 115 -12.63 -6.72 18.06
C LYS A 115 -11.63 -7.41 17.14
N CYS A 116 -10.82 -6.61 16.48
CA CYS A 116 -9.76 -7.07 15.63
C CYS A 116 -8.47 -7.24 16.44
N CYS A 117 -8.09 -8.49 16.69
CA CYS A 117 -7.09 -8.82 17.68
C CYS A 117 -6.04 -9.79 17.14
N TYR A 118 -4.78 -9.55 17.46
CA TYR A 118 -3.70 -10.45 17.06
C TYR A 118 -3.91 -11.86 17.63
N ASP A 119 -3.73 -12.85 16.79
CA ASP A 119 -3.70 -14.27 17.13
C ASP A 119 -2.30 -14.81 16.95
N VAL A 120 -1.69 -15.28 18.04
CA VAL A 120 -0.32 -15.83 17.99
C VAL A 120 -0.25 -17.17 17.27
N CYS A 121 -1.36 -17.89 17.18
CA CYS A 121 -1.42 -19.19 16.50
C CYS A 121 -1.48 -19.00 14.99
N LEU A 122 -2.24 -18.01 14.53
CA LEU A 122 -2.35 -17.66 13.10
C LEU A 122 -1.31 -16.64 12.64
N LYS A 123 -0.67 -15.94 13.60
CA LYS A 123 0.29 -14.84 13.38
C LYS A 123 -0.30 -13.64 12.64
N GLU A 124 -1.61 -13.44 12.73
CA GLU A 124 -2.35 -12.36 12.08
C GLU A 124 -3.47 -11.82 12.99
N HIS A 125 -4.11 -10.72 12.60
CA HIS A 125 -5.25 -10.15 13.29
C HIS A 125 -6.52 -10.83 12.79
N VAL A 126 -7.33 -11.30 13.73
CA VAL A 126 -8.61 -11.94 13.45
C VAL A 126 -9.68 -11.41 14.39
N CYS A 127 -10.94 -11.54 13.97
CA CYS A 127 -12.08 -11.15 14.79
C CYS A 127 -12.22 -12.05 16.02
N LYS A 128 -12.19 -11.44 17.20
CA LYS A 128 -12.34 -12.11 18.50
C LYS A 128 -13.41 -11.42 19.35
N PRO A 129 -14.08 -12.16 20.25
CA PRO A 129 -14.96 -11.54 21.23
C PRO A 129 -14.18 -10.58 22.13
N PRO A 130 -14.80 -9.45 22.54
CA PRO A 130 -14.16 -8.49 23.44
C PRO A 130 -13.94 -9.11 24.82
N SER A 131 -12.85 -8.74 25.47
CA SER A 131 -12.63 -8.97 26.90
C SER A 131 -12.86 -7.69 27.68
N TYR A 132 -13.57 -7.81 28.80
CA TYR A 132 -13.73 -6.74 29.79
C TYR A 132 -12.81 -6.95 31.02
N PHE A 133 -12.08 -8.06 31.05
CA PHE A 133 -11.09 -8.39 32.07
C PHE A 133 -9.68 -8.23 31.49
N PHE A 134 -8.78 -7.63 32.27
CA PHE A 134 -7.41 -7.30 31.89
C PHE A 134 -6.40 -8.13 32.69
#